data_AF-A0A1I0X298-F1
#
_entry.id   AF-A0A1I0X298-F1
#
_cell.length_a   1.000
_cell.length_b   1.000
_cell.length_c   1.000
_cell.angle_alpha   90.00
_cell.angle_beta   90.00
_cell.angle_gamma   90.00
#
_symmetry.space_group_name_H-M   'P 1'
#
loop_
_entity.id
_entity.type
_entity.pdbx_description
1 polymer ?
#
loop_
_entity_poly.entity_id
_entity_poly.type
_entity_poly.pdbx_seq_one_letter_code
_entity_poly.pdbx_strand_id
1 'polypeptide(L)'
;MKREIHMSEKLFVLGLALILLFMLMHDWVSLGSLNDVDAISSEKTTGELIQSILINAGQFLILMTITLIYIGKRYPIWARLWLVIHLASILYGAIASWWLPYFFGASQEMAESYHIMFGNTHAFLPEMNGITPNTIHVIFHFTLLLTLVLAIYIAATKGKIKSKAKLTA
;
A
#
# COMPACT_ATOMS: atom_id res chain seq x y z
N MET A 1 2.74 -20.42 -23.95
CA MET A 1 1.86 -19.32 -24.43
C MET A 1 2.50 -17.99 -24.05
N LYS A 2 2.93 -17.15 -25.01
CA LYS A 2 3.50 -15.81 -24.68
C LYS A 2 2.37 -14.92 -24.15
N ARG A 3 2.52 -14.39 -22.93
CA ARG A 3 1.58 -13.43 -22.34
C ARG A 3 2.00 -12.01 -22.76
N GLU A 4 1.08 -11.22 -23.30
CA GLU A 4 1.33 -9.81 -23.55
C GLU A 4 1.06 -9.05 -22.25
N ILE A 5 2.11 -8.67 -21.53
CA ILE A 5 2.02 -7.96 -20.25
C ILE A 5 2.08 -6.45 -20.53
N HIS A 6 1.01 -5.75 -20.17
CA HIS A 6 0.93 -4.30 -20.36
C HIS A 6 1.80 -3.56 -19.34
N MET A 7 2.25 -2.35 -19.71
CA MET A 7 3.05 -1.50 -18.81
C MET A 7 2.30 -1.21 -17.49
N SER A 8 0.98 -0.99 -17.56
CA SER A 8 0.15 -0.77 -16.38
C SER A 8 0.19 -1.94 -15.40
N GLU A 9 0.22 -3.19 -15.89
CA GLU A 9 0.32 -4.38 -15.04
C GLU A 9 1.71 -4.51 -14.41
N LYS A 10 2.77 -4.16 -15.15
CA LYS A 10 4.15 -4.14 -14.61
C LYS A 10 4.29 -3.11 -13.50
N LEU A 11 3.79 -1.90 -13.73
CA LEU A 11 3.79 -0.83 -12.73
C LEU A 11 2.92 -1.18 -11.52
N PHE A 12 1.79 -1.86 -11.75
CA PHE A 12 0.93 -2.31 -10.67
C PHE A 12 1.62 -3.36 -9.78
N VAL A 13 2.27 -4.36 -10.38
CA VAL A 13 3.09 -5.34 -9.66
C VAL A 13 4.24 -4.65 -8.93
N LEU A 14 4.92 -3.68 -9.55
CA LEU A 14 5.97 -2.91 -8.88
C LEU A 14 5.43 -2.17 -7.66
N GLY A 15 4.28 -1.50 -7.77
CA GLY A 15 3.62 -0.82 -6.66
C GLY A 15 3.28 -1.76 -5.51
N LEU A 16 2.66 -2.91 -5.82
CA LEU A 16 2.39 -3.95 -4.81
C LEU A 16 3.68 -4.49 -4.16
N ALA A 17 4.77 -4.61 -4.92
CA ALA A 17 6.04 -5.12 -4.40
C ALA A 17 6.73 -4.11 -3.48
N LEU A 18 6.72 -2.82 -3.84
CA LEU A 18 7.23 -1.74 -3.00
C LEU A 18 6.44 -1.63 -1.69
N ILE A 19 5.12 -1.76 -1.75
CA ILE A 19 4.28 -1.79 -0.56
C ILE A 19 4.58 -3.01 0.31
N LEU A 20 4.66 -4.21 -0.28
CA LEU A 20 4.99 -5.41 0.46
C LEU A 20 6.36 -5.28 1.14
N LEU A 21 7.36 -4.72 0.45
CA LEU A 21 8.68 -4.46 1.00
C LEU A 21 8.60 -3.51 2.20
N PHE A 22 7.85 -2.41 2.07
CA PHE A 22 7.60 -1.48 3.17
C PHE A 22 6.99 -2.21 4.38
N MET A 23 5.94 -3.02 4.19
CA MET A 23 5.29 -3.76 5.27
C MET A 23 6.23 -4.73 5.99
N LEU A 24 7.20 -5.31 5.28
CA LEU A 24 8.14 -6.26 5.86
C LEU A 24 9.32 -5.58 6.58
N MET A 25 9.69 -4.36 6.19
CA MET A 25 10.96 -3.76 6.61
C MET A 25 10.81 -2.55 7.54
N HIS A 26 9.78 -1.72 7.37
CA HIS A 26 9.78 -0.37 7.97
C HIS A 26 9.76 -0.34 9.51
N ASP A 27 9.31 -1.41 10.16
CA ASP A 27 9.33 -1.52 11.64
C ASP A 27 10.54 -2.29 12.18
N TRP A 28 11.43 -2.79 11.31
CA TRP A 28 12.51 -3.74 11.68
C TRP A 28 13.89 -3.30 11.24
N VAL A 29 13.97 -2.51 10.18
CA VAL A 29 15.23 -2.07 9.58
C VAL A 29 15.33 -0.56 9.76
N SER A 30 16.36 -0.09 10.45
CA SER A 30 16.62 1.34 10.56
C SER A 30 16.99 1.93 9.20
N LEU A 31 16.25 2.96 8.81
CA LEU A 31 16.43 3.73 7.58
C LEU A 31 16.92 5.15 7.90
N GLY A 32 17.68 5.29 9.00
CA GLY A 32 18.15 6.57 9.50
C GLY A 32 16.98 7.44 9.94
N SER A 33 16.93 8.70 9.49
CA SER A 33 15.87 9.63 9.88
C SER A 33 14.48 9.28 9.32
N LEU A 34 14.32 8.24 8.51
CA LEU A 34 13.02 7.91 7.91
C LEU A 34 12.10 7.12 8.85
N ASN A 35 12.63 6.43 9.85
CA ASN A 35 11.88 5.68 10.86
C ASN A 35 12.66 5.57 12.17
N ASP A 36 11.96 5.35 13.28
CA ASP A 36 12.55 5.14 14.60
C ASP A 36 12.13 3.76 15.12
N VAL A 37 12.93 2.74 14.78
CA VAL A 37 12.64 1.34 15.12
C VAL A 37 12.69 1.13 16.64
N ASP A 38 13.60 1.82 17.32
CA ASP A 38 13.76 1.72 18.77
C ASP A 38 12.53 2.30 19.48
N ALA A 39 12.06 3.47 19.04
CA ALA A 39 10.84 4.07 19.57
C ALA A 39 9.60 3.19 19.32
N ILE A 40 9.44 2.62 18.13
CA ILE A 40 8.35 1.68 17.82
C ILE A 40 8.40 0.46 18.74
N SER A 41 9.58 -0.10 18.97
CA SER A 41 9.76 -1.27 19.85
C SER A 41 9.51 -0.97 21.34
N SER A 42 9.57 0.31 21.75
CA SER A 42 9.24 0.76 23.10
C SER A 42 7.73 0.85 23.35
N GLU A 43 6.97 1.13 22.30
CA GLU A 43 5.51 1.28 22.34
C GLU A 43 4.77 -0.03 21.99
N LYS A 44 5.37 -0.86 21.13
CA LYS A 44 4.78 -2.10 20.62
C LYS A 44 5.58 -3.32 21.04
N THR A 45 4.86 -4.34 21.50
CA THR A 45 5.45 -5.65 21.73
C THR A 45 5.85 -6.32 20.41
N THR A 46 6.85 -7.20 20.46
CA THR A 46 7.24 -8.01 19.29
C THR A 46 6.06 -8.82 18.73
N GLY A 47 5.16 -9.29 19.59
CA GLY A 47 3.94 -10.00 19.18
C GLY A 47 3.01 -9.12 18.34
N GLU A 48 2.80 -7.86 18.74
CA GLU A 48 2.00 -6.90 17.97
C GLU A 48 2.65 -6.54 16.63
N LEU A 49 3.98 -6.37 16.60
CA LEU A 49 4.70 -6.12 15.34
C LEU A 49 4.60 -7.29 14.37
N ILE A 50 4.77 -8.53 14.86
CA ILE A 50 4.59 -9.74 14.05
C ILE A 50 3.15 -9.84 13.56
N GLN A 51 2.15 -9.59 14.42
CA GLN A 51 0.75 -9.61 14.05
C GLN A 51 0.45 -8.57 12.96
N SER A 52 0.98 -7.35 13.11
CA SER A 52 0.87 -6.27 12.12
C SER A 52 1.44 -6.72 10.77
N ILE A 53 2.64 -7.30 10.73
CA ILE A 53 3.22 -7.83 9.50
C ILE A 53 2.34 -8.91 8.89
N LEU A 54 1.92 -9.92 9.68
CA LEU A 54 1.16 -11.05 9.15
C LEU A 54 -0.16 -10.59 8.51
N ILE A 55 -0.84 -9.63 9.14
CA ILE A 55 -2.06 -9.04 8.61
C ILE A 55 -1.74 -8.21 7.36
N ASN A 56 -0.84 -7.24 7.46
CA ASN A 56 -0.59 -6.27 6.40
C ASN A 56 0.13 -6.90 5.20
N ALA A 57 1.27 -7.56 5.42
CA ALA A 57 2.01 -8.24 4.36
C ALA A 57 1.20 -9.41 3.77
N GLY A 58 0.44 -10.13 4.59
CA GLY A 58 -0.44 -11.20 4.12
C GLY A 58 -1.49 -10.72 3.12
N GLN A 59 -2.13 -9.58 3.38
CA GLN A 59 -3.09 -8.97 2.45
C GLN A 59 -2.41 -8.61 1.11
N PHE A 60 -1.24 -7.96 1.15
CA PHE A 60 -0.52 -7.61 -0.08
C PHE A 60 0.01 -8.82 -0.84
N LEU A 61 0.39 -9.91 -0.15
CA LEU A 61 0.73 -11.18 -0.78
C LEU A 61 -0.46 -11.78 -1.54
N ILE A 62 -1.68 -11.70 -0.98
CA ILE A 62 -2.90 -12.16 -1.67
C ILE A 62 -3.16 -11.32 -2.92
N LEU A 63 -3.10 -9.98 -2.81
CA LEU A 63 -3.28 -9.07 -3.96
C LEU A 63 -2.23 -9.33 -5.05
N MET A 64 -0.97 -9.50 -4.65
CA MET A 64 0.14 -9.83 -5.55
C MET A 64 -0.09 -11.18 -6.24
N THR A 65 -0.49 -12.20 -5.48
CA THR A 65 -0.74 -13.55 -6.01
C THR A 65 -1.85 -13.55 -7.05
N ILE A 66 -2.99 -12.92 -6.75
CA ILE A 66 -4.10 -12.74 -7.71
C ILE A 66 -3.58 -12.04 -8.97
N THR A 67 -2.80 -10.97 -8.81
CA THR A 67 -2.23 -10.21 -9.91
C THR A 67 -1.32 -11.07 -10.79
N LEU A 68 -0.39 -11.83 -10.22
CA LEU A 68 0.54 -12.68 -10.96
C LEU A 68 -0.14 -13.87 -11.67
N ILE A 69 -1.21 -14.42 -11.08
CA ILE A 69 -2.00 -15.49 -11.71
C ILE A 69 -2.64 -15.00 -13.03
N TYR A 70 -3.18 -13.78 -13.00
CA TYR A 70 -3.94 -13.18 -14.11
C TYR A 70 -3.14 -12.20 -14.98
N ILE A 71 -1.87 -11.91 -14.66
CA ILE A 71 -1.05 -10.98 -15.43
C ILE A 71 -0.96 -11.38 -16.91
N GLY A 72 -1.19 -10.42 -17.80
CA GLY A 72 -1.27 -10.63 -19.25
C GLY A 72 -2.47 -11.45 -19.70
N LYS A 73 -3.50 -11.60 -18.85
CA LYS A 73 -4.79 -12.25 -19.14
C LYS A 73 -5.92 -11.30 -18.76
N ARG A 74 -7.15 -11.66 -19.15
CA ARG A 74 -8.34 -10.98 -18.66
C ARG A 74 -8.60 -11.39 -17.21
N TYR A 75 -8.59 -10.42 -16.31
CA TYR A 75 -8.93 -10.63 -14.90
C TYR A 75 -10.43 -10.93 -14.79
N PRO A 76 -10.84 -11.98 -14.05
CA PRO A 76 -12.26 -12.21 -13.78
C PRO A 76 -12.85 -11.03 -12.99
N ILE A 77 -14.17 -10.83 -13.09
CA ILE A 77 -14.86 -9.68 -12.50
C ILE A 77 -14.58 -9.60 -10.99
N TRP A 78 -14.66 -10.73 -10.28
CA TRP A 78 -14.40 -10.80 -8.84
C TRP A 78 -12.98 -10.36 -8.49
N ALA A 79 -11.96 -10.73 -9.28
CA ALA A 79 -10.57 -10.35 -9.01
C ALA A 79 -10.36 -8.85 -9.21
N ARG A 80 -10.97 -8.27 -10.24
CA ARG A 80 -10.92 -6.81 -10.48
C ARG A 80 -11.57 -6.03 -9.34
N LEU A 81 -12.77 -6.44 -8.93
CA LEU A 81 -13.48 -5.81 -7.82
C LEU A 81 -12.70 -5.97 -6.51
N TRP A 82 -12.17 -7.16 -6.24
CA TRP A 82 -11.36 -7.43 -5.05
C TRP A 82 -10.13 -6.53 -4.98
N LEU A 83 -9.33 -6.44 -6.06
CA LEU A 83 -8.14 -5.59 -6.08
C LEU A 83 -8.48 -4.13 -5.79
N VAL A 84 -9.53 -3.59 -6.41
CA VAL A 84 -9.93 -2.19 -6.23
C VAL A 84 -10.48 -1.94 -4.82
N ILE A 85 -11.46 -2.73 -4.37
CA ILE A 85 -12.12 -2.54 -3.08
C ILE A 85 -11.11 -2.70 -1.95
N HIS A 86 -10.27 -3.74 -2.01
CA HIS A 86 -9.31 -4.01 -0.94
C HIS A 86 -8.24 -2.92 -0.83
N LEU A 87 -7.65 -2.48 -1.96
CA LEU A 87 -6.70 -1.37 -1.95
C LEU A 87 -7.35 -0.05 -1.48
N ALA A 88 -8.61 0.20 -1.86
CA ALA A 88 -9.36 1.37 -1.41
C ALA A 88 -9.60 1.32 0.11
N SER A 89 -9.93 0.16 0.67
CA SER A 89 -10.10 -0.01 2.12
C SER A 89 -8.79 0.25 2.89
N ILE A 90 -7.65 -0.24 2.38
CA ILE A 90 -6.34 0.01 3.01
C ILE A 90 -5.99 1.50 2.94
N LEU A 91 -6.21 2.14 1.78
CA LEU A 91 -5.97 3.58 1.62
C LEU A 91 -6.87 4.41 2.53
N TYR A 92 -8.13 4.02 2.67
CA TYR A 92 -9.05 4.64 3.62
C TYR A 92 -8.53 4.52 5.05
N GLY A 93 -8.04 3.33 5.46
CA GLY A 93 -7.41 3.14 6.76
C GLY A 93 -6.23 4.08 6.99
N ALA A 94 -5.33 4.20 6.01
CA ALA A 94 -4.21 5.14 6.06
C ALA A 94 -4.65 6.62 6.15
N ILE A 95 -5.71 7.00 5.44
CA ILE A 95 -6.32 8.33 5.54
C ILE A 95 -6.91 8.56 6.90
N ALA A 96 -7.65 7.59 7.43
CA ALA A 96 -8.30 7.69 8.73
C ALA A 96 -7.31 7.75 9.89
N SER A 97 -6.16 7.08 9.81
CA SER A 97 -5.18 7.06 10.88
C SER A 97 -4.17 8.21 10.84
N TRP A 98 -3.86 8.77 9.66
CA TRP A 98 -2.85 9.83 9.52
C TRP A 98 -3.43 11.17 9.13
N TRP A 99 -4.22 11.21 8.07
CA TRP A 99 -4.62 12.46 7.43
C TRP A 99 -5.85 13.10 8.10
N LEU A 100 -6.84 12.30 8.51
CA LEU A 100 -7.98 12.83 9.24
C LEU A 100 -7.57 13.45 10.58
N PRO A 101 -6.77 12.78 11.45
CA PRO A 101 -6.38 13.36 12.72
C PRO A 101 -5.47 14.59 12.54
N TYR A 102 -4.62 14.58 11.51
CA TYR A 102 -3.79 15.73 11.15
C TYR A 102 -4.62 16.98 10.83
N PHE A 103 -5.68 16.86 10.01
CA PHE A 103 -6.48 18.03 9.60
C PHE A 103 -7.64 18.37 10.56
N PHE A 104 -8.20 17.39 11.26
CA PHE A 104 -9.43 17.55 12.03
C PHE A 104 -9.27 17.33 13.55
N GLY A 105 -8.08 16.95 14.01
CA GLY A 105 -7.78 16.73 15.43
C GLY A 105 -7.57 15.25 15.77
N ALA A 106 -6.55 14.96 16.58
CA ALA A 106 -6.32 13.66 17.19
C ALA A 106 -6.79 13.65 18.64
N SER A 107 -7.11 12.47 19.19
CA SER A 107 -7.23 12.31 20.64
C SER A 107 -5.85 12.48 21.30
N GLN A 108 -5.83 12.84 22.57
CA GLN A 108 -4.58 12.98 23.32
C GLN A 108 -3.76 11.68 23.32
N GLU A 109 -4.40 10.55 23.57
CA GLU A 109 -3.77 9.22 23.53
C GLU A 109 -3.13 8.93 22.16
N MET A 110 -3.83 9.26 21.07
CA MET A 110 -3.30 9.08 19.71
C MET A 110 -2.09 9.98 19.46
N ALA A 111 -2.18 11.26 19.82
CA ALA A 111 -1.09 12.22 19.66
C ALA A 111 0.16 11.80 20.46
N GLU A 112 0.00 11.34 21.70
CA GLU A 112 1.09 10.87 22.54
C GLU A 112 1.77 9.64 21.93
N SER A 113 0.99 8.63 21.53
CA SER A 113 1.54 7.42 20.88
C SER A 113 2.24 7.75 19.56
N TYR A 114 1.68 8.66 18.75
CA TYR A 114 2.31 9.15 17.52
C TYR A 114 3.62 9.89 17.78
N HIS A 115 3.64 10.75 18.80
CA HIS A 115 4.84 11.50 19.16
C HIS A 115 5.96 10.57 19.61
N ILE A 116 5.64 9.55 20.42
CA ILE A 116 6.59 8.52 20.84
C ILE A 116 7.16 7.80 19.61
N MET A 117 6.31 7.24 18.75
CA MET A 117 6.77 6.39 17.64
C MET A 117 7.42 7.18 16.49
N PHE A 118 7.01 8.43 16.25
CA PHE A 118 7.36 9.16 15.02
C PHE A 118 7.95 10.55 15.24
N GLY A 119 8.02 11.06 16.48
CA GLY A 119 8.48 12.41 16.78
C GLY A 119 9.93 12.69 16.36
N ASN A 120 10.78 11.66 16.31
CA ASN A 120 12.18 11.76 15.89
C ASN A 120 12.42 11.43 14.40
N THR A 121 11.35 11.24 13.63
CA THR A 121 11.45 10.92 12.20
C THR A 121 11.41 12.18 11.34
N HIS A 122 11.87 12.08 10.10
CA HIS A 122 11.86 13.19 9.15
C HIS A 122 10.42 13.50 8.75
N ALA A 123 9.93 14.61 9.27
CA ALA A 123 8.63 15.19 8.97
C ALA A 123 8.56 15.61 7.48
N PHE A 124 7.53 15.13 6.77
CA PHE A 124 7.21 15.65 5.43
C PHE A 124 6.43 16.95 5.52
N LEU A 125 5.53 17.04 6.51
CA LEU A 125 4.79 18.24 6.87
C LEU A 125 5.03 18.57 8.35
N PRO A 126 4.94 19.86 8.75
CA PRO A 126 5.04 20.24 10.15
C PRO A 126 3.94 19.57 10.98
N GLU A 127 4.22 19.38 12.27
CA GLU A 127 3.26 18.81 13.22
C GLU A 127 1.99 19.66 13.30
N MET A 128 0.84 19.01 13.25
CA MET A 128 -0.47 19.61 13.54
C MET A 128 -1.30 18.63 14.34
N ASN A 129 -2.00 19.12 15.36
CA ASN A 129 -2.87 18.29 16.23
C ASN A 129 -2.17 17.07 16.85
N GLY A 130 -0.86 17.17 17.13
CA GLY A 130 -0.07 16.06 17.67
C GLY A 130 0.30 14.98 16.66
N ILE A 131 0.09 15.22 15.37
CA ILE A 131 0.39 14.29 14.28
C ILE A 131 1.45 14.90 13.38
N THR A 132 2.48 14.13 13.11
CA THR A 132 3.58 14.50 12.20
C THR A 132 3.59 13.53 11.02
N PRO A 133 3.03 13.92 9.85
CA PRO A 133 3.10 13.11 8.65
C PRO A 133 4.57 12.95 8.24
N ASN A 134 5.16 11.81 8.59
CA ASN A 134 6.56 11.56 8.28
C ASN A 134 6.73 11.10 6.84
N THR A 135 7.95 11.26 6.33
CA THR A 135 8.24 11.11 4.90
C THR A 135 8.01 9.69 4.41
N ILE A 136 8.36 8.69 5.21
CA ILE A 136 8.24 7.29 4.77
C ILE A 136 6.77 6.88 4.64
N HIS A 137 5.90 7.30 5.56
CA HIS A 137 4.47 7.03 5.48
C HIS A 137 3.80 7.81 4.35
N VAL A 138 4.22 9.06 4.09
CA VAL A 138 3.73 9.81 2.93
C VAL A 138 4.09 9.12 1.61
N ILE A 139 5.33 8.64 1.46
CA ILE A 139 5.76 7.86 0.28
C ILE A 139 4.94 6.57 0.16
N PHE A 140 4.71 5.88 1.26
CA PHE A 140 3.88 4.68 1.31
C PHE A 140 2.44 4.98 0.87
N HIS A 141 1.79 6.01 1.44
CA HIS A 141 0.42 6.42 1.08
C HIS A 141 0.30 6.81 -0.38
N PHE A 142 1.29 7.54 -0.91
CA PHE A 142 1.33 7.91 -2.32
C PHE A 142 1.50 6.69 -3.24
N THR A 143 2.38 5.76 -2.87
CA THR A 143 2.56 4.49 -3.61
C THR A 143 1.27 3.67 -3.61
N LEU A 144 0.56 3.61 -2.48
CA LEU A 144 -0.73 2.95 -2.34
C LEU A 144 -1.80 3.61 -3.22
N LEU A 145 -1.87 4.94 -3.23
CA LEU A 145 -2.79 5.69 -4.10
C LEU A 145 -2.53 5.42 -5.58
N LEU A 146 -1.27 5.49 -6.04
CA LEU A 146 -0.92 5.18 -7.43
C LEU A 146 -1.26 3.73 -7.80
N THR A 147 -1.02 2.80 -6.87
CA THR A 147 -1.35 1.38 -7.04
C THR A 147 -2.85 1.17 -7.17
N LEU A 148 -3.66 1.88 -6.38
CA LEU A 148 -5.13 1.87 -6.50
C LEU A 148 -5.60 2.47 -7.84
N VAL A 149 -5.02 3.59 -8.28
CA VAL A 149 -5.33 4.18 -9.60
C VAL A 149 -5.04 3.18 -10.73
N LEU A 150 -3.90 2.48 -10.66
CA LEU A 150 -3.56 1.42 -11.61
C LEU A 150 -4.55 0.25 -11.54
N ALA A 151 -4.97 -0.17 -10.35
CA ALA A 151 -5.99 -1.21 -10.18
C ALA A 151 -7.32 -0.82 -10.84
N ILE A 152 -7.77 0.43 -10.64
CA ILE A 152 -8.98 0.98 -11.26
C ILE A 152 -8.83 1.02 -12.78
N TYR A 153 -7.69 1.47 -13.28
CA TYR A 153 -7.40 1.51 -14.71
C TYR A 153 -7.43 0.11 -15.34
N ILE A 154 -6.77 -0.88 -14.73
CA ILE A 154 -6.80 -2.28 -15.16
C ILE A 154 -8.22 -2.83 -15.07
N ALA A 155 -8.98 -2.45 -14.04
CA ALA A 155 -10.36 -2.91 -13.87
C ALA A 155 -11.30 -2.38 -14.95
N ALA A 156 -11.14 -1.10 -15.32
CA ALA A 156 -11.96 -0.39 -16.30
C ALA A 156 -11.60 -0.72 -17.76
N THR A 157 -10.31 -0.97 -18.05
CA THR A 157 -9.88 -1.29 -19.41
C THR A 157 -10.18 -2.74 -19.77
N LYS A 158 -11.07 -2.95 -20.75
CA LYS A 158 -11.29 -4.27 -21.35
C LYS A 158 -10.01 -4.65 -22.10
N GLY A 159 -9.31 -5.69 -21.64
CA GLY A 159 -8.19 -6.26 -22.40
C GLY A 159 -8.62 -6.47 -23.86
N LYS A 160 -7.95 -5.78 -24.79
CA LYS A 160 -8.19 -5.95 -26.23
C LYS A 160 -7.74 -7.36 -26.58
N ILE A 161 -8.67 -8.31 -26.58
CA ILE A 161 -8.44 -9.59 -27.25
C ILE A 161 -8.31 -9.23 -28.72
N LYS A 162 -7.09 -9.17 -29.25
CA LYS A 162 -6.87 -9.20 -30.69
C LYS A 162 -7.39 -10.55 -31.17
N SER A 163 -8.66 -10.59 -31.60
CA SER A 163 -9.17 -11.68 -32.40
C SER A 163 -8.27 -11.76 -33.63
N LYS A 164 -7.40 -12.78 -33.70
CA LYS A 164 -6.82 -13.21 -34.97
C LYS A 164 -7.92 -13.93 -35.74
N ALA A 165 -8.91 -13.18 -36.23
CA ALA A 165 -9.68 -13.59 -37.38
C ALA A 165 -8.77 -13.39 -38.60
N LYS A 166 -7.87 -14.35 -38.86
CA LYS A 166 -7.42 -14.55 -40.23
C LYS A 166 -8.49 -15.39 -40.91
N LEU A 167 -9.46 -14.67 -41.50
CA LEU A 167 -9.99 -15.09 -42.79
C LEU A 167 -8.81 -15.22 -43.74
N THR A 168 -8.53 -16.43 -44.17
CA THR A 168 -8.07 -16.69 -45.54
C THR A 168 -8.72 -18.01 -45.93
N ALA A 169 -9.71 -17.87 -46.81
CA ALA A 169 -10.27 -18.91 -47.64
C ALA A 169 -9.20 -19.52 -48.55
#